data_AF-A0A1A0JT87-F1
#
_entry.id   AF-A0A1A0JT87-F1
#
_cell.length_a   1.000
_cell.length_b   1.000
_cell.length_c   1.000
_cell.angle_alpha   90.00
_cell.angle_beta   90.00
_cell.angle_gamma   90.00
#
_symmetry.space_group_name_H-M   'P 1'
#
loop_
_entity.id
_entity.type
_entity.pdbx_description
1 polymer ?
#
loop_
_entity_poly.entity_id
_entity_poly.type
_entity_poly.pdbx_seq_one_letter_code
_entity_poly.pdbx_strand_id
1 'polypeptide(L)' 'MTVRDICHHLSTTLGVDMSPDTISTITDEVMVWQNRQLDEFSPVIFLDALRVKIRDGHRVVNKACRKLWRQPG' A
#
# COMPACT_ATOMS: atom_id res chain seq x y z
N MET A 1 -0.44 9.91 -6.93
CA MET A 1 -0.48 9.26 -8.25
C MET A 1 -1.84 8.61 -8.40
N THR A 2 -2.53 8.90 -9.49
CA THR A 2 -3.80 8.30 -9.88
C THR A 2 -3.55 7.06 -10.73
N VAL A 3 -4.57 6.21 -10.93
CA VAL A 3 -4.49 5.07 -11.85
C VAL A 3 -4.09 5.52 -13.26
N ARG A 4 -4.56 6.69 -13.70
CA ARG A 4 -4.19 7.26 -15.01
C ARG A 4 -2.71 7.65 -15.08
N ASP A 5 -2.16 8.20 -14.00
CA ASP A 5 -0.73 8.53 -13.93
C ASP A 5 0.12 7.25 -14.03
N ILE A 6 -0.35 6.15 -13.43
CA ILE A 6 0.31 4.84 -13.51
C ILE A 6 0.23 4.27 -14.93
N CYS A 7 -0.94 4.28 -15.59
CA CYS A 7 -1.06 3.87 -17.00
C CYS A 7 -0.07 4.62 -17.90
N HIS A 8 -0.02 5.95 -17.75
CA HIS A 8 0.87 6.79 -18.54
C HIS A 8 2.36 6.50 -18.26
N HIS A 9 2.71 6.25 -17.00
CA HIS A 9 4.09 5.93 -16.63
C HIS A 9 4.52 4.56 -17.19
N LEU A 10 3.64 3.56 -17.16
CA LEU A 10 3.91 2.22 -17.70
C LEU A 10 4.07 2.26 -19.23
N SER A 11 3.23 3.02 -19.93
CA SER A 11 3.34 3.15 -21.39
C SER A 11 4.60 3.90 -21.82
N THR A 12 4.98 4.97 -21.11
CA THR A 12 6.19 5.74 -21.41
C THR A 12 7.49 5.02 -21.07
N THR A 13 7.51 4.22 -20.01
CA THR A 13 8.75 3.58 -19.52
C THR A 13 8.93 2.19 -20.11
N LEU A 14 7.86 1.40 -20.20
CA LEU A 14 7.91 0.00 -20.58
C LEU A 14 7.26 -0.29 -21.95
N GLY A 15 6.63 0.71 -22.57
CA GLY A 15 5.90 0.51 -23.84
C GLY A 15 4.65 -0.37 -23.69
N VAL A 16 4.23 -0.65 -22.45
CA VAL A 16 3.08 -1.51 -22.15
C VAL A 16 1.86 -0.64 -21.91
N ASP A 17 0.80 -0.85 -22.69
CA ASP A 17 -0.52 -0.29 -22.40
C ASP A 17 -1.28 -1.23 -21.46
N MET A 18 -1.68 -0.71 -20.30
CA MET A 18 -2.35 -1.49 -19.26
C MET A 18 -3.65 -0.77 -18.88
N SER A 19 -4.74 -1.54 -18.86
CA SER A 19 -6.04 -0.99 -18.53
C SER A 19 -6.09 -0.48 -17.07
N PRO A 20 -6.86 0.59 -16.80
CA PRO A 20 -7.12 1.04 -15.43
C PRO A 20 -7.72 -0.05 -14.54
N ASP A 21 -8.52 -0.95 -15.11
CA ASP A 21 -9.15 -2.06 -14.38
C ASP A 21 -8.11 -3.10 -13.93
N THR A 22 -7.13 -3.41 -14.78
CA THR A 22 -6.01 -4.30 -14.43
C THR A 22 -5.17 -3.71 -13.31
N ILE A 23 -4.85 -2.41 -13.39
CA ILE A 23 -4.10 -1.73 -12.31
C ILE A 23 -4.91 -1.76 -11.01
N SER A 24 -6.21 -1.49 -11.09
CA SER A 24 -7.10 -1.51 -9.92
C SER A 24 -7.13 -2.91 -9.29
N THR A 25 -7.30 -3.95 -10.11
CA THR A 25 -7.29 -5.35 -9.68
C THR A 25 -5.98 -5.71 -8.97
N ILE A 26 -4.84 -5.33 -9.53
CA ILE A 26 -3.52 -5.57 -8.91
C ILE A 26 -3.41 -4.80 -7.58
N THR A 27 -3.87 -3.54 -7.53
CA THR A 27 -3.83 -2.77 -6.29
C THR A 27 -4.76 -3.30 -5.20
N ASP A 28 -5.85 -3.97 -5.57
CA ASP A 28 -6.76 -4.61 -4.60
C ASP A 28 -6.11 -5.83 -3.93
N GLU A 29 -5.21 -6.55 -4.61
CA GLU A 29 -4.44 -7.63 -4.00
C GLU A 29 -3.56 -7.14 -2.84
N VAL A 30 -3.14 -5.87 -2.85
CA VAL A 30 -2.41 -5.26 -1.73
C VAL A 30 -3.27 -5.23 -0.46
N MET A 31 -4.57 -4.99 -0.58
CA MET A 31 -5.49 -5.02 0.56
C MET A 31 -5.64 -6.42 1.12
N VAL A 32 -5.66 -7.44 0.25
CA VAL A 32 -5.66 -8.85 0.67
C VAL A 32 -4.36 -9.19 1.39
N TRP A 33 -3.22 -8.79 0.83
CA TRP A 33 -1.90 -9.00 1.43
C TRP A 33 -1.79 -8.33 2.81
N GLN A 34 -2.34 -7.13 2.98
CA GLN A 34 -2.33 -6.42 4.26
C GLN A 34 -3.13 -7.13 5.36
N ASN A 35 -4.20 -7.84 4.99
CA ASN A 35 -5.09 -8.51 5.95
C ASN A 35 -4.75 -9.99 6.21
N ARG A 36 -3.63 -10.49 5.65
CA ARG A 36 -3.21 -11.88 5.90
C ARG A 36 -2.97 -12.12 7.39
N GLN A 37 -3.46 -13.25 7.91
CA GLN A 37 -3.17 -13.64 9.28
C GLN A 37 -1.67 -13.82 9.48
N LEU A 38 -1.20 -13.42 10.65
CA LEU A 38 0.17 -13.64 11.08
C LEU A 38 0.29 -15.03 11.71
N ASP A 39 1.45 -15.65 11.59
CA ASP A 39 1.72 -16.93 12.25
C ASP A 39 1.55 -16.81 13.77
N GLU A 40 0.97 -17.85 14.37
CA GLU A 40 0.63 -17.92 15.80
C GLU A 40 1.83 -17.70 16.72
N PHE A 41 3.04 -18.07 16.26
CA PHE A 41 4.27 -17.91 17.03
C PHE A 41 5.26 -16.97 16.35
N SER A 42 5.34 -15.74 16.85
CA SER A 42 6.33 -14.73 16.47
C SER A 42 6.98 -14.14 17.73
N PRO A 43 8.14 -14.69 18.18
CA PRO A 43 8.72 -14.34 19.48
C PRO A 43 9.24 -12.90 19.58
N VAL A 44 9.51 -12.26 18.44
CA VAL A 44 9.92 -10.85 18.36
C VAL A 44 9.13 -10.15 17.25
N ILE A 45 8.54 -9.00 17.58
CA ILE A 45 7.74 -8.19 16.66
C ILE A 45 8.19 -6.73 16.76
N PHE A 46 8.42 -6.10 15.61
CA PHE A 46 8.72 -4.67 15.53
C PHE A 46 7.49 -3.92 15.05
N LEU A 47 7.10 -2.91 15.82
CA LEU A 47 6.05 -1.97 15.47
C LEU A 47 6.68 -0.63 15.14
N ASP A 48 6.50 -0.18 13.90
CA ASP A 48 6.85 1.16 13.47
C ASP A 48 5.57 1.96 13.18
N ALA A 49 5.59 3.26 13.48
CA ALA A 49 4.47 4.17 13.27
C ALA A 49 4.93 5.47 12.62
N LEU A 50 4.54 5.66 11.37
CA LEU A 50 4.84 6.86 10.60
C LEU A 50 3.70 7.88 10.74
N ARG A 51 4.01 9.09 11.20
CA ARG A 51 3.04 10.19 11.32
C ARG A 51 2.82 10.84 9.97
N VAL A 52 1.59 10.81 9.48
CA VAL A 52 1.21 11.38 8.18
C VAL A 52 0.05 12.35 8.34
N LYS A 53 0.07 13.44 7.55
CA LYS A 53 -1.05 14.36 7.40
C LYS A 53 -1.95 13.88 6.28
N ILE A 54 -3.18 13.53 6.61
CA ILE A 54 -4.17 13.04 5.65
C ILE A 54 -5.30 14.05 5.56
N ARG A 55 -5.73 14.39 4.34
CA ARG A 55 -6.96 15.13 4.13
C ARG A 55 -8.13 14.16 4.29
N ASP A 56 -8.96 14.41 5.30
CA ASP A 56 -10.15 13.65 5.63
C ASP A 56 -11.34 14.62 5.54
N GLY A 57 -12.12 14.50 4.46
CA GLY A 57 -13.08 15.51 4.05
C GLY A 57 -12.44 16.90 3.84
N HIS A 58 -12.94 17.91 4.55
CA HIS A 58 -12.45 19.30 4.47
C HIS A 58 -11.33 19.64 5.47
N ARG A 59 -10.85 18.68 6.27
CA ARG A 59 -9.78 18.91 7.27
C ARG A 59 -8.55 18.07 6.99
N VAL A 60 -7.39 18.64 7.31
CA VAL A 60 -6.13 17.90 7.37
C VAL A 60 -5.93 17.42 8.80
N VAL A 61 -5.78 16.12 8.99
CA VAL A 61 -5.61 15.46 10.30
C VAL A 61 -4.31 14.67 10.34
N ASN A 62 -3.65 14.65 11.50
CA ASN A 62 -2.50 13.78 11.71
C ASN A 62 -2.99 12.36 12.03
N LYS A 63 -2.61 11.37 11.22
CA LYS A 63 -2.84 9.94 11.47
C LYS A 63 -1.50 9.22 11.65
N ALA A 64 -1.52 8.09 12.36
CA ALA A 64 -0.37 7.19 12.47
C ALA A 64 -0.59 5.99 11.55
N CYS A 65 0.28 5.81 10.57
CA CYS A 65 0.33 4.60 9.75
C CYS A 65 1.25 3.60 10.43
N ARG A 66 0.69 2.47 10.87
CA ARG A 66 1.45 1.43 11.57
C ARG A 66 1.90 0.37 10.58
N LYS A 67 3.15 -0.04 10.68
CA LYS A 67 3.66 -1.25 10.01
C LYS A 67 4.12 -2.24 11.05
N LEU A 68 3.74 -3.49 10.86
CA LEU A 68 4.22 -4.61 11.64
C LEU A 68 5.23 -5.37 10.78
N TRP A 69 6.47 -5.49 11.26
CA TRP A 69 7.54 -6.21 10.56
C TRP A 69 8.03 -7.39 11.43
N ARG A 70 8.29 -8.52 10.76
CA ARG A 70 8.97 -9.70 11.33
C ARG A 70 10.46 -9.60 10.99
N GLN A 71 11.35 -9.89 11.96
CA GLN A 71 12.75 -10.21 11.64
C GLN A 71 12.79 -11.60 11.02
N PRO A 72 13.43 -11.81 9.86
CA PRO A 72 13.89 -13.15 9.50
C PRO A 72 14.88 -13.59 10.58
N GLY A 73 14.57 -14.68 11.28
CA GLY A 73 15.54 -15.39 12.10
C GLY A 73 16.39 -16.30 11.24
#